data_AF-A0A241WUK0-F1
#
_entry.id   AF-A0A241WUK0-F1
#
_cell.length_a   1.000
_cell.length_b   1.000
_cell.length_c   1.000
_cell.angle_alpha   90.00
_cell.angle_beta   90.00
_cell.angle_gamma   90.00
#
_symmetry.space_group_name_H-M   'P 1'
#
loop_
_entity.id
_entity.type
_entity.pdbx_description
1 polymer ?
#
loop_
_entity_poly.entity_id
_entity_poly.type
_entity_poly.pdbx_seq_one_letter_code
_entity_poly.pdbx_strand_id
1 'polypeptide(L)'
;MLIMKKTMMLLGFFPLLVLSSCEKSSSTSSIKQETDPHQHSLKAMQTQAPDWLGHYKAFVPCHSCEKKLISLQLNQNKTYTLKEVQFFKQKQQQKESSGTLHFNTQNTNLVQLVEDKSHKIHYITLHDQFIELLDQNKKQFENFEKYQIPKVQHIEVNNALKHVSIQADLFKIEKINLNSVENTKLTYLFEINNHSDRVLKLRDSDIVLVDEKNNEHISTIENSLIAPNKTHYELVSFVYPKASPPTFIKIK
;
A
#
# COMPACT_ATOMS: atom_id res chain seq x y z
N MET A 1 37.49 1.04 51.67
CA MET A 1 37.26 1.17 53.12
C MET A 1 36.56 2.51 53.36
N LEU A 2 35.51 2.50 54.18
CA LEU A 2 34.58 3.59 54.56
C LEU A 2 33.62 4.09 53.46
N ILE A 3 32.30 3.85 53.45
CA ILE A 3 31.18 3.74 54.44
C ILE A 3 30.27 4.98 54.37
N MET A 4 29.07 4.72 53.84
CA MET A 4 27.71 5.24 54.10
C MET A 4 27.47 6.54 54.88
N LYS A 5 26.39 7.25 54.48
CA LYS A 5 25.29 7.49 55.43
C LYS A 5 23.92 7.57 54.75
N LYS A 6 23.02 6.69 55.20
CA LYS A 6 21.57 6.66 54.96
C LYS A 6 20.90 7.77 55.76
N THR A 7 19.79 8.33 55.27
CA THR A 7 18.68 8.74 56.15
C THR A 7 17.34 8.64 55.42
N MET A 8 16.33 8.26 56.18
CA MET A 8 15.03 7.69 55.88
C MET A 8 14.02 8.40 56.79
N MET A 9 12.80 8.73 56.33
CA MET A 9 11.52 8.81 57.07
C MET A 9 10.42 9.31 56.09
N LEU A 10 9.33 8.59 55.75
CA LEU A 10 8.12 8.15 56.52
C LEU A 10 7.35 9.35 57.13
N LEU A 11 6.00 9.50 57.15
CA LEU A 11 4.82 8.70 56.80
C LEU A 11 3.55 9.59 57.03
N GLY A 12 2.37 9.26 56.47
CA GLY A 12 1.06 9.75 56.97
C GLY A 12 -0.07 9.71 55.91
N PHE A 13 -0.73 8.57 55.66
CA PHE A 13 -1.94 8.00 56.28
C PHE A 13 -3.30 8.63 55.90
N PHE A 14 -4.09 7.80 55.18
CA PHE A 14 -5.52 7.83 54.83
C PHE A 14 -6.45 7.78 56.08
N PRO A 15 -7.74 8.20 55.99
CA PRO A 15 -8.80 7.23 55.64
C PRO A 15 -10.03 7.75 54.85
N LEU A 16 -10.72 6.80 54.21
CA LEU A 16 -12.07 6.86 53.61
C LEU A 16 -13.17 6.84 54.69
N LEU A 17 -14.35 7.44 54.41
CA LEU A 17 -15.73 7.00 54.73
C LEU A 17 -16.69 7.78 53.77
N VAL A 18 -17.55 7.25 52.87
CA VAL A 18 -18.66 6.27 52.87
C VAL A 18 -20.07 6.90 53.08
N LEU A 19 -20.83 6.97 51.97
CA LEU A 19 -22.27 6.71 51.67
C LEU A 19 -23.51 7.37 52.35
N SER A 20 -24.55 7.46 51.51
CA SER A 20 -26.02 7.67 51.69
C SER A 20 -26.48 9.14 51.82
N SER A 21 -27.62 9.59 51.26
CA SER A 21 -28.92 8.95 51.07
C SER A 21 -29.72 9.57 49.90
N CYS A 22 -30.66 8.79 49.37
CA CYS A 22 -31.63 9.16 48.34
C CYS A 22 -33.00 9.30 49.02
N GLU A 23 -33.80 10.33 48.71
CA GLU A 23 -35.24 10.31 49.03
C GLU A 23 -36.10 11.02 47.97
N LYS A 24 -37.04 10.24 47.42
CA LYS A 24 -38.27 10.62 46.69
C LYS A 24 -39.20 11.36 47.69
N SER A 25 -40.17 12.20 47.38
CA SER A 25 -41.06 12.39 46.23
C SER A 25 -41.93 13.63 46.49
N SER A 26 -42.36 14.35 45.45
CA SER A 26 -43.73 14.86 45.38
C SER A 26 -44.10 15.18 43.93
N SER A 27 -45.16 14.52 43.48
CA SER A 27 -45.91 14.81 42.25
C SER A 27 -46.89 15.97 42.51
N THR A 28 -47.15 16.81 41.49
CA THR A 28 -48.51 17.08 40.91
C THR A 28 -48.47 18.19 39.82
N SER A 29 -48.91 17.80 38.62
CA SER A 29 -49.68 18.53 37.59
C SER A 29 -49.10 19.72 36.78
N SER A 30 -48.86 19.48 35.48
CA SER A 30 -49.69 19.96 34.33
C SER A 30 -48.93 20.50 33.10
N ILE A 31 -48.88 19.64 32.06
CA ILE A 31 -49.15 19.88 30.62
C ILE A 31 -48.48 21.08 29.91
N LYS A 32 -47.52 20.84 29.01
CA LYS A 32 -47.72 20.72 27.55
C LYS A 32 -46.38 20.50 26.82
N GLN A 33 -46.35 19.40 26.09
CA GLN A 33 -45.34 19.02 25.13
C GLN A 33 -45.85 19.46 23.75
N GLU A 34 -45.08 20.29 23.04
CA GLU A 34 -45.27 20.51 21.62
C GLU A 34 -43.96 20.14 20.91
N THR A 35 -44.09 19.12 20.09
CA THR A 35 -43.11 18.47 19.22
C THR A 35 -42.70 19.37 18.05
N ASP A 36 -41.39 19.50 17.81
CA ASP A 36 -40.84 19.86 16.49
C ASP A 36 -39.74 18.85 16.10
N PRO A 37 -39.89 18.12 14.97
CA PRO A 37 -38.97 17.09 14.53
C PRO A 37 -37.79 17.67 13.73
N HIS A 38 -36.79 18.21 14.42
CA HIS A 38 -35.45 18.34 13.85
C HIS A 38 -34.50 17.33 14.48
N GLN A 39 -34.71 16.08 14.06
CA GLN A 39 -33.71 15.02 14.10
C GLN A 39 -32.57 15.44 13.16
N HIS A 40 -31.65 16.25 13.67
CA HIS A 40 -30.35 16.47 13.06
C HIS A 40 -29.65 15.11 13.04
N SER A 41 -29.90 14.38 11.96
CA SER A 41 -29.13 13.23 11.56
C SER A 41 -27.67 13.67 11.56
N LEU A 42 -26.92 13.19 12.55
CA LEU A 42 -25.48 13.05 12.47
C LEU A 42 -25.21 12.03 11.38
N LYS A 43 -25.41 12.45 10.12
CA LYS A 43 -24.91 11.73 8.96
C LYS A 43 -23.42 11.93 9.04
N ALA A 44 -22.73 10.94 9.62
CA ALA A 44 -21.28 10.83 9.51
C ALA A 44 -20.94 11.04 8.04
N MET A 45 -20.38 12.21 7.74
CA MET A 45 -19.95 12.58 6.40
C MET A 45 -18.76 11.68 6.12
N GLN A 46 -19.05 10.53 5.52
CA GLN A 46 -18.05 9.57 5.09
C GLN A 46 -17.22 10.30 4.05
N THR A 47 -16.10 10.89 4.49
CA THR A 47 -15.23 11.67 3.64
C THR A 47 -14.61 10.66 2.67
N GLN A 48 -15.08 10.65 1.43
CA GLN A 48 -14.52 9.79 0.40
C GLN A 48 -13.03 10.14 0.27
N ALA A 49 -12.18 9.11 0.28
CA ALA A 49 -10.76 9.29 0.07
C ALA A 49 -10.54 9.87 -1.33
N PRO A 50 -9.61 10.84 -1.51
CA PRO A 50 -9.34 11.38 -2.84
C PRO A 50 -8.85 10.30 -3.81
N ASP A 51 -9.26 10.37 -5.09
CA ASP A 51 -8.93 9.34 -6.08
C ASP A 51 -7.42 9.17 -6.34
N TRP A 52 -6.65 10.26 -6.15
CA TRP A 52 -5.19 10.26 -6.27
C TRP A 52 -4.47 9.53 -5.12
N LEU A 53 -5.16 9.26 -4.01
CA LEU A 53 -4.55 8.58 -2.87
C LEU A 53 -4.30 7.11 -3.20
N GLY A 54 -3.06 6.63 -3.06
CA GLY A 54 -2.77 5.20 -3.21
C GLY A 54 -1.33 4.90 -3.58
N HIS A 55 -1.12 3.63 -3.94
CA HIS A 55 0.18 3.11 -4.36
C HIS A 55 0.21 2.95 -5.88
N TYR A 56 1.26 3.45 -6.50
CA TYR A 56 1.49 3.35 -7.94
C TYR A 56 2.80 2.62 -8.18
N LYS A 57 2.80 1.55 -8.99
CA LYS A 57 4.00 0.78 -9.32
C LYS A 57 4.09 0.44 -10.80
N ALA A 58 5.27 0.58 -11.39
CA ALA A 58 5.55 0.12 -12.76
C ALA A 58 7.04 -0.02 -13.05
N PHE A 59 7.36 -0.92 -13.97
CA PHE A 59 8.61 -0.85 -14.72
C PHE A 59 8.48 0.19 -15.84
N VAL A 60 9.36 1.18 -15.84
CA VAL A 60 9.43 2.25 -16.86
C VAL A 60 10.78 2.20 -17.59
N PRO A 61 10.86 2.74 -18.83
CA PRO A 61 12.12 2.87 -19.54
C PRO A 61 13.16 3.66 -18.76
N CYS A 62 14.42 3.35 -19.00
CA CYS A 62 15.56 4.01 -18.39
C CYS A 62 16.59 4.35 -19.46
N HIS A 63 17.11 5.58 -19.44
CA HIS A 63 18.08 6.02 -20.45
C HIS A 63 19.46 5.41 -20.23
N SER A 64 19.87 5.25 -18.97
CA SER A 64 21.21 4.80 -18.56
C SER A 64 21.24 3.41 -17.92
N CYS A 65 20.11 2.71 -17.93
CA CYS A 65 19.94 1.39 -17.34
C CYS A 65 18.90 0.59 -18.15
N GLU A 66 18.74 -0.71 -17.89
CA GLU A 66 17.87 -1.57 -18.72
C GLU A 66 16.39 -1.21 -18.53
N LYS A 67 16.01 -0.97 -17.28
CA LYS A 67 14.69 -0.48 -16.87
C LYS A 67 14.78 0.07 -15.46
N LYS A 68 13.74 0.76 -15.02
CA LYS A 68 13.60 1.22 -13.63
C LYS A 68 12.23 0.80 -13.08
N LEU A 69 12.18 0.27 -11.87
CA LEU A 69 10.93 0.13 -11.12
C LEU A 69 10.69 1.43 -10.35
N ILE A 70 9.52 2.01 -10.53
CA ILE A 70 9.00 3.08 -9.69
C ILE A 70 7.95 2.49 -8.76
N SER A 71 8.04 2.83 -7.48
CA SER A 71 7.01 2.56 -6.48
C SER A 71 6.75 3.85 -5.70
N LEU A 72 5.64 4.51 -6.03
CA LEU A 72 5.22 5.78 -5.44
C LEU A 72 3.97 5.59 -4.59
N GLN A 73 4.07 5.88 -3.30
CA GLN A 73 2.92 5.97 -2.41
C GLN A 73 2.55 7.44 -2.21
N LEU A 74 1.30 7.79 -2.50
CA LEU A 74 0.73 9.10 -2.20
C LEU A 74 -0.13 8.99 -0.94
N ASN A 75 0.10 9.88 0.04
CA ASN A 75 -0.53 9.83 1.37
C ASN A 75 -1.52 10.97 1.57
N GLN A 76 -2.52 10.75 2.44
CA GLN A 76 -3.61 11.68 2.69
C GLN A 76 -3.14 13.03 3.25
N ASN A 77 -2.05 13.03 4.01
CA ASN A 77 -1.41 14.22 4.57
C ASN A 77 -0.57 15.01 3.54
N LYS A 78 -0.75 14.77 2.24
CA LYS A 78 0.02 15.39 1.13
C LYS A 78 1.52 15.16 1.24
N THR A 79 1.90 13.98 1.70
CA THR A 79 3.29 13.47 1.63
C THR A 79 3.37 12.28 0.67
N TYR A 80 4.57 11.96 0.22
CA TYR A 80 4.82 10.77 -0.58
C TYR A 80 6.03 9.99 -0.08
N THR A 81 6.08 8.71 -0.44
CA THR A 81 7.31 7.92 -0.45
C THR A 81 7.54 7.41 -1.87
N LEU A 82 8.78 7.54 -2.35
CA LEU A 82 9.20 7.13 -3.69
C LEU A 82 10.39 6.20 -3.56
N LYS A 83 10.19 4.96 -4.00
CA LYS A 83 11.22 3.94 -4.20
C LYS A 83 11.52 3.82 -5.69
N GLU A 84 12.79 3.97 -6.05
CA GLU A 84 13.30 3.82 -7.41
C GLU A 84 14.34 2.69 -7.42
N VAL A 85 14.14 1.67 -8.26
CA VAL A 85 15.11 0.57 -8.46
C VAL A 85 15.58 0.56 -9.91
N GLN A 86 16.85 0.85 -10.15
CA GLN A 86 17.47 0.81 -11.46
C GLN A 86 18.13 -0.55 -11.70
N PHE A 87 17.81 -1.16 -12.83
CA PHE A 87 18.31 -2.48 -13.22
C PHE A 87 19.44 -2.33 -14.24
N PHE A 88 20.61 -2.88 -13.94
CA PHE A 88 21.75 -2.98 -14.84
C PHE A 88 22.08 -4.46 -15.03
N LYS A 89 22.79 -4.77 -16.13
CA LYS A 89 23.15 -6.15 -16.51
C LYS A 89 23.70 -7.02 -15.37
N GLN A 90 24.43 -6.44 -14.43
CA GLN A 90 25.10 -7.17 -13.34
C GLN A 90 24.74 -6.69 -11.93
N LYS A 91 23.92 -5.64 -11.80
CA LYS A 91 23.60 -5.05 -10.48
C LYS A 91 22.29 -4.29 -10.51
N GLN A 92 21.74 -4.06 -9.32
CA GLN A 92 20.65 -3.13 -9.12
C GLN A 92 21.09 -2.01 -8.18
N GLN A 93 20.54 -0.82 -8.37
CA GLN A 93 20.69 0.30 -7.45
C GLN A 93 19.30 0.75 -6.99
N GLN A 94 19.12 0.90 -5.69
CA GLN A 94 17.86 1.34 -5.10
C GLN A 94 18.07 2.66 -4.39
N LYS A 95 17.11 3.57 -4.55
CA LYS A 95 16.98 4.79 -3.75
C LYS A 95 15.57 4.87 -3.21
N GLU A 96 15.45 5.24 -1.95
CA GLU A 96 14.19 5.64 -1.34
C GLU A 96 14.26 7.11 -0.94
N SER A 97 13.16 7.82 -1.16
CA SER A 97 13.01 9.23 -0.83
C SER A 97 11.59 9.50 -0.36
N SER A 98 11.43 10.55 0.43
CA SER A 98 10.13 11.03 0.89
C SER A 98 10.06 12.53 0.69
N GLY A 99 8.86 13.06 0.67
CA GLY A 99 8.64 14.47 0.44
C GLY A 99 7.19 14.89 0.50
N THR A 100 6.93 16.08 -0.03
CA THR A 100 5.62 16.73 -0.02
C THR A 100 5.03 16.88 -1.42
N LEU A 101 3.70 16.87 -1.51
CA LEU A 101 2.94 17.09 -2.74
C LEU A 101 2.44 18.53 -2.83
N HIS A 102 2.64 19.16 -3.99
CA HIS A 102 2.06 20.44 -4.33
C HIS A 102 1.26 20.34 -5.63
N PHE A 103 -0.04 20.60 -5.53
CA PHE A 103 -0.93 20.66 -6.69
C PHE A 103 -0.77 22.01 -7.39
N ASN A 104 -0.70 22.00 -8.72
CA ASN A 104 -0.70 23.24 -9.49
C ASN A 104 -2.07 23.92 -9.40
N THR A 105 -2.08 25.24 -9.24
CA THR A 105 -3.31 26.04 -9.04
C THR A 105 -4.15 26.20 -10.31
N GLN A 106 -3.54 26.10 -11.49
CA GLN A 106 -4.19 26.23 -12.80
C GLN A 106 -4.61 24.87 -13.37
N ASN A 107 -3.86 23.82 -13.05
CA ASN A 107 -4.14 22.44 -13.45
C ASN A 107 -3.94 21.50 -12.27
N THR A 108 -5.03 21.13 -11.60
CA THR A 108 -5.00 20.26 -10.41
C THR A 108 -4.50 18.85 -10.69
N ASN A 109 -4.44 18.42 -11.95
CA ASN A 109 -3.87 17.12 -12.30
C ASN A 109 -2.34 17.15 -12.36
N LEU A 110 -1.73 18.32 -12.52
CA LEU A 110 -0.29 18.48 -12.46
C LEU A 110 0.16 18.59 -10.99
N VAL A 111 0.96 17.63 -10.56
CA VAL A 111 1.47 17.54 -9.19
C VAL A 111 2.98 17.61 -9.19
N GLN A 112 3.50 18.42 -8.27
CA GLN A 112 4.91 18.52 -7.96
C GLN A 112 5.23 17.71 -6.70
N LEU A 113 6.21 16.83 -6.79
CA LEU A 113 6.76 16.08 -5.66
C LEU A 113 8.11 16.71 -5.28
N VAL A 114 8.23 17.23 -4.07
CA VAL A 114 9.46 17.87 -3.57
C VAL A 114 10.10 16.99 -2.52
N GLU A 115 11.30 16.48 -2.81
CA GLU A 115 12.06 15.60 -1.90
C GLU A 115 12.60 16.41 -0.70
N ASP A 116 12.38 15.92 0.53
CA ASP A 116 12.71 16.66 1.77
C ASP A 116 14.21 16.96 1.90
N LYS A 117 15.08 16.02 1.51
CA LYS A 117 16.53 16.11 1.74
C LYS A 117 17.24 16.94 0.66
N SER A 118 16.94 16.65 -0.60
CA SER A 118 17.68 17.20 -1.75
C SER A 118 16.97 18.38 -2.40
N HIS A 119 15.71 18.62 -2.05
CA HIS A 119 14.80 19.56 -2.74
C HIS A 119 14.63 19.24 -4.23
N LYS A 120 14.99 18.01 -4.65
CA LYS A 120 14.77 17.53 -6.00
C LYS A 120 13.28 17.50 -6.28
N ILE A 121 12.93 17.96 -7.47
CA ILE A 121 11.55 18.04 -7.93
C ILE A 121 11.27 16.93 -8.95
N HIS A 122 10.15 16.23 -8.76
CA HIS A 122 9.54 15.38 -9.77
C HIS A 122 8.17 15.93 -10.14
N TYR A 123 7.79 15.79 -11.41
CA TYR A 123 6.49 16.21 -11.90
C TYR A 123 5.70 14.98 -12.36
N ILE A 124 4.44 14.91 -11.94
CA ILE A 124 3.51 13.86 -12.36
C ILE A 124 2.19 14.47 -12.83
N THR A 125 1.51 13.78 -13.74
CA THR A 125 0.09 14.03 -14.04
C THR A 125 -0.76 12.94 -13.42
N LEU A 126 -1.86 13.32 -12.77
CA LEU A 126 -2.87 12.42 -12.23
C LEU A 126 -3.90 12.05 -13.30
N HIS A 127 -4.22 10.76 -13.39
CA HIS A 127 -5.36 10.22 -14.13
C HIS A 127 -6.16 9.29 -13.21
N ASP A 128 -7.34 8.84 -13.65
CA ASP A 128 -8.27 8.07 -12.83
C ASP A 128 -7.66 6.78 -12.25
N GLN A 129 -6.81 6.08 -13.01
CA GLN A 129 -6.29 4.75 -12.63
C GLN A 129 -4.76 4.64 -12.72
N PHE A 130 -4.07 5.71 -13.12
CA PHE A 130 -2.62 5.74 -13.23
C PHE A 130 -2.09 7.15 -13.04
N ILE A 131 -0.79 7.25 -12.85
CA ILE A 131 -0.06 8.52 -12.94
C ILE A 131 0.91 8.46 -14.11
N GLU A 132 1.23 9.63 -14.65
CA GLU A 132 2.24 9.80 -15.68
C GLU A 132 3.44 10.52 -15.09
N LEU A 133 4.66 10.03 -15.33
CA LEU A 133 5.88 10.79 -15.07
C LEU A 133 6.12 11.82 -16.19
N LEU A 134 6.48 13.04 -15.80
CA LEU A 134 6.86 14.10 -16.74
C LEU A 134 8.36 14.38 -16.71
N ASP A 135 8.85 15.04 -17.76
CA ASP A 135 10.20 15.59 -17.78
C ASP A 135 10.35 16.81 -16.85
N GLN A 136 11.58 17.35 -16.77
CA GLN A 136 11.87 18.53 -15.94
C GLN A 136 11.18 19.82 -16.42
N ASN A 137 10.71 19.85 -17.67
CA ASN A 137 9.96 20.95 -18.27
C ASN A 137 8.44 20.75 -18.16
N LYS A 138 7.98 19.75 -17.39
CA LYS A 138 6.57 19.35 -17.23
C LYS A 138 5.93 18.88 -18.54
N LYS A 139 6.73 18.31 -19.44
CA LYS A 139 6.29 17.73 -20.70
C LYS A 139 6.19 16.22 -20.60
N GLN A 140 5.20 15.68 -21.31
CA GLN A 140 5.04 14.26 -21.56
C GLN A 140 6.19 13.72 -22.40
N PHE A 141 6.59 12.47 -22.13
CA PHE A 141 7.59 11.76 -22.94
C PHE A 141 6.98 11.28 -24.27
N GLU A 142 7.77 11.25 -25.35
CA GLU A 142 7.32 10.79 -26.69
C GLU A 142 6.71 9.37 -26.71
N ASN A 143 7.04 8.52 -25.73
CA ASN A 143 6.50 7.17 -25.57
C ASN A 143 5.70 7.04 -24.26
N PHE A 144 4.75 7.95 -24.04
CA PHE A 144 4.08 8.13 -22.75
C PHE A 144 3.44 6.87 -22.17
N GLU A 145 2.94 5.97 -23.02
CA GLU A 145 2.34 4.69 -22.61
C GLU A 145 3.30 3.82 -21.78
N LYS A 146 4.61 3.96 -22.01
CA LYS A 146 5.64 3.24 -21.26
C LYS A 146 5.97 3.89 -19.90
N TYR A 147 5.45 5.09 -19.64
CA TYR A 147 5.66 5.86 -18.41
C TYR A 147 4.38 5.99 -17.58
N GLN A 148 3.30 5.33 -17.99
CA GLN A 148 2.11 5.17 -17.16
C GLN A 148 2.42 4.24 -15.99
N ILE A 149 2.09 4.69 -14.80
CA ILE A 149 2.29 3.95 -13.56
C ILE A 149 0.91 3.69 -12.96
N PRO A 150 0.33 2.49 -13.15
CA PRO A 150 -1.01 2.19 -12.66
C PRO A 150 -1.05 2.19 -11.15
N LYS A 151 -2.22 2.51 -10.62
CA LYS A 151 -2.56 2.30 -9.22
C LYS A 151 -2.60 0.79 -8.97
N VAL A 152 -1.87 0.32 -7.97
CA VAL A 152 -1.80 -1.10 -7.61
C VAL A 152 -2.54 -1.38 -6.32
N GLN A 153 -3.01 -2.61 -6.17
CA GLN A 153 -3.71 -3.07 -4.96
C GLN A 153 -2.94 -4.20 -4.31
N HIS A 154 -2.58 -4.02 -3.05
CA HIS A 154 -1.94 -5.07 -2.26
C HIS A 154 -2.85 -6.30 -2.11
N ILE A 155 -2.26 -7.50 -2.23
CA ILE A 155 -2.92 -8.76 -1.90
C ILE A 155 -2.15 -9.45 -0.77
N GLU A 156 -2.87 -10.12 0.12
CA GLU A 156 -2.25 -10.93 1.16
C GLU A 156 -1.41 -12.06 0.53
N VAL A 157 -0.21 -12.28 1.06
CA VAL A 157 0.67 -13.38 0.68
C VAL A 157 0.89 -14.31 1.87
N ASN A 158 0.30 -15.50 1.81
CA ASN A 158 0.56 -16.57 2.75
C ASN A 158 1.84 -17.31 2.34
N ASN A 159 2.95 -16.95 2.97
CA ASN A 159 4.28 -17.42 2.60
C ASN A 159 4.79 -18.54 3.52
N ALA A 160 4.95 -19.76 3.00
CA ALA A 160 5.52 -20.88 3.74
C ALA A 160 7.06 -20.86 3.83
N LEU A 161 7.73 -20.03 3.02
CA LEU A 161 9.20 -20.00 2.94
C LEU A 161 9.81 -19.28 4.14
N LYS A 162 10.74 -19.94 4.82
CA LYS A 162 11.55 -19.34 5.88
C LYS A 162 12.61 -18.42 5.28
N HIS A 163 12.86 -17.28 5.93
CA HIS A 163 13.88 -16.30 5.54
C HIS A 163 13.66 -15.68 4.15
N VAL A 164 12.44 -15.74 3.62
CA VAL A 164 12.05 -15.06 2.39
C VAL A 164 10.86 -14.17 2.73
N SER A 165 10.88 -12.93 2.28
CA SER A 165 9.73 -12.03 2.38
C SER A 165 9.18 -11.78 0.99
N ILE A 166 7.88 -11.96 0.80
CA ILE A 166 7.22 -11.79 -0.48
C ILE A 166 6.05 -10.83 -0.29
N GLN A 167 6.00 -9.81 -1.15
CA GLN A 167 4.85 -8.93 -1.30
C GLN A 167 4.38 -9.02 -2.75
N ALA A 168 3.08 -8.88 -2.95
CA ALA A 168 2.47 -8.86 -4.27
C ALA A 168 1.42 -7.75 -4.34
N ASP A 169 1.43 -7.01 -5.44
CA ASP A 169 0.42 -6.00 -5.73
C ASP A 169 -0.18 -6.25 -7.10
N LEU A 170 -1.50 -6.24 -7.19
CA LEU A 170 -2.24 -6.37 -8.43
C LEU A 170 -1.89 -5.20 -9.34
N PHE A 171 -1.20 -5.52 -10.43
CA PHE A 171 -0.62 -4.58 -11.38
C PHE A 171 -1.51 -4.41 -12.62
N LYS A 172 -2.15 -5.49 -13.09
CA LYS A 172 -2.97 -5.47 -14.31
C LYS A 172 -4.07 -6.51 -14.28
N ILE A 173 -5.23 -6.16 -14.82
CA ILE A 173 -6.35 -7.06 -15.11
C ILE A 173 -6.61 -7.03 -16.62
N GLU A 174 -6.65 -8.19 -17.25
CA GLU A 174 -6.92 -8.33 -18.69
C GLU A 174 -8.02 -9.37 -18.92
N LYS A 175 -8.91 -9.12 -19.88
CA LYS A 175 -9.81 -10.16 -20.37
C LYS A 175 -9.11 -10.94 -21.47
N ILE A 176 -9.14 -12.27 -21.38
CA ILE A 176 -8.55 -13.16 -22.37
C ILE A 176 -9.55 -14.24 -22.77
N ASN A 177 -9.49 -14.68 -24.02
CA ASN A 177 -10.31 -15.80 -24.50
C ASN A 177 -9.41 -17.03 -24.66
N LEU A 178 -9.68 -18.08 -23.90
CA LEU A 178 -9.00 -19.36 -24.01
C LEU A 178 -10.02 -20.41 -24.39
N ASN A 179 -9.82 -21.04 -25.55
CA ASN A 179 -10.72 -22.08 -26.07
C ASN A 179 -12.21 -21.65 -26.07
N SER A 180 -12.48 -20.42 -26.51
CA SER A 180 -13.82 -19.81 -26.54
C SER A 180 -14.46 -19.56 -25.17
N VAL A 181 -13.69 -19.64 -24.08
CA VAL A 181 -14.11 -19.27 -22.73
C VAL A 181 -13.45 -17.96 -22.32
N GLU A 182 -14.26 -16.97 -21.95
CA GLU A 182 -13.77 -15.70 -21.38
C GLU A 182 -13.16 -15.97 -20.00
N ASN A 183 -11.89 -15.64 -19.85
CA ASN A 183 -11.12 -15.72 -18.63
C ASN A 183 -10.57 -14.34 -18.28
N THR A 184 -10.19 -14.17 -17.02
CA THR A 184 -9.47 -12.98 -16.56
C THR A 184 -8.02 -13.34 -16.31
N LYS A 185 -7.09 -12.57 -16.88
CA LYS A 185 -5.68 -12.65 -16.53
C LYS A 185 -5.37 -11.58 -15.51
N LEU A 186 -4.97 -12.01 -14.32
CA LEU A 186 -4.50 -11.15 -13.25
C LEU A 186 -2.99 -11.16 -13.26
N THR A 187 -2.35 -9.99 -13.31
CA THR A 187 -0.90 -9.86 -13.22
C THR A 187 -0.55 -9.08 -11.97
N TYR A 188 0.33 -9.66 -11.16
CA TYR A 188 0.81 -9.09 -9.91
C TYR A 188 2.29 -8.73 -10.06
N LEU A 189 2.69 -7.60 -9.49
CA LEU A 189 4.09 -7.25 -9.32
C LEU A 189 4.57 -7.78 -7.98
N PHE A 190 5.52 -8.72 -8.03
CA PHE A 190 6.11 -9.33 -6.84
C PHE A 190 7.37 -8.58 -6.44
N GLU A 191 7.53 -8.37 -5.14
CA GLU A 191 8.79 -8.00 -4.50
C GLU A 191 9.21 -9.16 -3.59
N ILE A 192 10.29 -9.85 -3.96
CA ILE A 192 10.77 -11.05 -3.27
C ILE A 192 12.14 -10.75 -2.67
N ASN A 193 12.21 -10.72 -1.35
CA ASN A 193 13.44 -10.52 -0.61
C ASN A 193 13.95 -11.85 -0.06
N ASN A 194 15.03 -12.36 -0.64
CA ASN A 194 15.69 -13.57 -0.16
C ASN A 194 16.74 -13.18 0.90
N HIS A 195 16.39 -13.35 2.18
CA HIS A 195 17.29 -13.11 3.31
C HIS A 195 18.11 -14.35 3.69
N SER A 196 18.01 -15.44 2.93
CA SER A 196 18.79 -16.65 3.18
C SER A 196 20.20 -16.55 2.60
N ASP A 197 21.05 -17.50 3.00
CA ASP A 197 22.38 -17.74 2.46
C ASP A 197 22.38 -18.62 1.19
N ARG A 198 21.18 -19.01 0.71
CA ARG A 198 21.01 -19.93 -0.43
C ARG A 198 20.27 -19.27 -1.59
N VAL A 199 20.53 -19.78 -2.78
CA VAL A 199 19.74 -19.42 -3.96
C VAL A 199 18.31 -19.93 -3.76
N LEU A 200 17.34 -19.04 -3.90
CA LEU A 200 15.93 -19.40 -3.94
C LEU A 200 15.54 -19.69 -5.39
N LYS A 201 14.84 -20.81 -5.61
CA LYS A 201 14.25 -21.17 -6.89
C LYS A 201 12.73 -21.20 -6.72
N LEU A 202 12.03 -20.34 -7.44
CA LEU A 202 10.57 -20.36 -7.51
C LEU A 202 10.14 -20.86 -8.89
N ARG A 203 9.16 -21.77 -8.89
CA ARG A 203 8.50 -22.29 -10.08
C ARG A 203 7.03 -21.88 -10.07
N ASP A 204 6.38 -22.06 -11.20
CA ASP A 204 4.94 -21.86 -11.37
C ASP A 204 4.11 -22.60 -10.29
N SER A 205 4.44 -23.86 -10.02
CA SER A 205 3.75 -24.72 -9.04
C SER A 205 3.89 -24.25 -7.59
N ASP A 206 4.92 -23.45 -7.31
CA ASP A 206 5.24 -22.99 -5.95
C ASP A 206 4.40 -21.74 -5.59
N ILE A 207 3.75 -21.10 -6.58
CA ILE A 207 2.95 -19.88 -6.40
C ILE A 207 1.55 -20.13 -6.94
N VAL A 208 0.56 -20.08 -6.05
CA VAL A 208 -0.86 -20.24 -6.43
C VAL A 208 -1.70 -19.08 -5.92
N LEU A 209 -2.62 -18.62 -6.76
CA LEU A 209 -3.67 -17.69 -6.38
C LEU A 209 -4.84 -18.47 -5.82
N VAL A 210 -5.30 -18.14 -4.63
CA VAL A 210 -6.42 -18.80 -3.96
C VAL A 210 -7.65 -17.92 -4.07
N ASP A 211 -8.79 -18.51 -4.43
CA ASP A 211 -10.07 -17.81 -4.48
C ASP A 211 -10.92 -18.01 -3.21
N GLU A 212 -12.08 -17.37 -3.14
CA GLU A 212 -12.98 -17.45 -1.98
C GLU A 212 -13.52 -18.87 -1.73
N LYS A 213 -13.47 -19.75 -2.74
CA LYS A 213 -13.89 -21.15 -2.68
C LYS A 213 -12.73 -22.09 -2.37
N ASN A 214 -11.54 -21.55 -2.07
CA ASN A 214 -10.29 -22.27 -1.85
C ASN A 214 -9.77 -23.05 -3.07
N ASN A 215 -10.19 -22.70 -4.29
CA ASN A 215 -9.53 -23.27 -5.48
C ASN A 215 -8.17 -22.60 -5.66
N GLU A 216 -7.17 -23.40 -5.99
CA GLU A 216 -5.82 -22.93 -6.29
C GLU A 216 -5.63 -22.80 -7.81
N HIS A 217 -5.20 -21.62 -8.25
CA HIS A 217 -4.88 -21.31 -9.64
C HIS A 217 -3.37 -21.13 -9.77
N ILE A 218 -2.73 -21.96 -10.58
CA ILE A 218 -1.26 -21.96 -10.74
C ILE A 218 -0.82 -20.69 -11.46
N SER A 219 0.30 -20.14 -11.02
CA SER A 219 0.91 -18.98 -11.68
C SER A 219 1.47 -19.31 -13.07
N THR A 220 1.70 -18.26 -13.85
CA THR A 220 2.54 -18.26 -15.04
C THR A 220 3.69 -17.31 -14.75
N ILE A 221 4.87 -17.90 -14.60
CA ILE A 221 6.12 -17.22 -14.26
C ILE A 221 7.25 -17.96 -14.97
N GLU A 222 8.28 -17.23 -15.39
CA GLU A 222 9.52 -17.88 -15.81
C GLU A 222 10.22 -18.47 -14.57
N ASN A 223 11.00 -19.53 -14.74
CA ASN A 223 11.74 -20.09 -13.61
C ASN A 223 12.67 -19.03 -13.00
N SER A 224 12.37 -18.59 -11.78
CA SER A 224 13.06 -17.48 -11.15
C SER A 224 14.11 -17.98 -10.16
N LEU A 225 15.35 -17.57 -10.42
CA LEU A 225 16.51 -17.83 -9.56
C LEU A 225 16.91 -16.54 -8.86
N ILE A 226 16.77 -16.54 -7.54
CA ILE A 226 16.95 -15.36 -6.70
C ILE A 226 18.16 -15.61 -5.82
N ALA A 227 19.22 -14.84 -6.06
CA ALA A 227 20.48 -14.97 -5.33
C ALA A 227 20.31 -14.70 -3.82
N PRO A 228 21.21 -15.24 -2.96
CA PRO A 228 21.22 -14.96 -1.52
C PRO A 228 21.32 -13.47 -1.23
N ASN A 229 20.63 -13.00 -0.18
CA ASN A 229 20.66 -11.62 0.28
C ASN A 229 20.35 -10.59 -0.82
N LYS A 230 19.41 -10.92 -1.71
CA LYS A 230 18.96 -10.06 -2.80
C LYS A 230 17.44 -9.93 -2.83
N THR A 231 17.01 -8.75 -3.24
CA THR A 231 15.63 -8.49 -3.63
C THR A 231 15.48 -8.71 -5.13
N HIS A 232 14.42 -9.40 -5.53
CA HIS A 232 14.02 -9.61 -6.91
C HIS A 232 12.63 -9.03 -7.16
N TYR A 233 12.39 -8.57 -8.38
CA TYR A 233 11.11 -8.00 -8.80
C TYR A 233 10.68 -8.62 -10.11
N GLU A 234 9.48 -9.15 -10.14
CA GLU A 234 8.95 -9.85 -11.31
C GLU A 234 7.44 -9.70 -11.44
N LEU A 235 6.94 -9.92 -12.65
CA LEU A 235 5.51 -9.95 -12.92
C LEU A 235 5.07 -11.42 -12.94
N VAL A 236 4.09 -11.74 -12.11
CA VAL A 236 3.51 -13.08 -12.01
C VAL A 236 2.06 -13.01 -12.46
N SER A 237 1.69 -13.84 -13.44
CA SER A 237 0.32 -13.83 -13.97
C SER A 237 -0.46 -15.07 -13.55
N PHE A 238 -1.78 -14.94 -13.46
CA PHE A 238 -2.71 -16.04 -13.21
C PHE A 238 -3.84 -15.95 -14.22
N VAL A 239 -4.17 -17.09 -14.84
CA VAL A 239 -5.39 -17.22 -15.63
C VAL A 239 -6.48 -17.67 -14.66
N TYR A 240 -7.56 -16.90 -14.62
CA TYR A 240 -8.51 -16.97 -13.54
C TYR A 240 -9.95 -16.91 -14.07
N PRO A 241 -10.82 -17.88 -13.72
CA PRO A 241 -12.23 -17.84 -14.09
C PRO A 241 -12.95 -16.80 -13.23
N LYS A 242 -13.66 -15.86 -13.87
CA LYS A 242 -14.31 -14.69 -13.22
C LYS A 242 -15.33 -15.04 -12.11
N ALA A 243 -15.70 -16.30 -11.94
CA ALA A 243 -16.81 -16.75 -11.10
C ALA A 243 -16.57 -16.65 -9.57
N SER A 244 -15.40 -16.22 -9.14
CA SER A 244 -15.05 -15.97 -7.74
C SER A 244 -14.05 -14.80 -7.71
N PRO A 245 -13.81 -14.07 -6.61
CA PRO A 245 -12.70 -13.13 -6.51
C PRO A 245 -11.46 -13.80 -5.87
N PRO A 246 -10.24 -13.36 -6.25
CA PRO A 246 -9.03 -13.78 -5.55
C PRO A 246 -9.00 -13.25 -4.12
N THR A 247 -8.52 -14.06 -3.18
CA THR A 247 -8.43 -13.70 -1.76
C THR A 247 -6.99 -13.47 -1.33
N PHE A 248 -6.10 -14.41 -1.61
CA PHE A 248 -4.67 -14.32 -1.27
C PHE A 248 -3.81 -15.12 -2.25
N ILE A 249 -2.51 -14.87 -2.21
CA ILE A 249 -1.50 -15.69 -2.88
C ILE A 249 -0.86 -16.60 -1.86
N LYS A 250 -0.75 -17.89 -2.17
CA LYS A 250 -0.08 -18.89 -1.35
C LYS A 250 1.24 -19.28 -2.00
N ILE A 251 2.31 -19.21 -1.21
CA ILE A 251 3.65 -19.67 -1.58
C ILE A 251 3.90 -21.00 -0.87
N LYS A 252 4.13 -22.06 -1.64
CA LYS A 252 4.30 -23.43 -1.18
C LYS A 252 5.76 -23.77 -0.86
#